data_AF-A0A139DQ07-F1
#
_entry.id   AF-A0A139DQ07-F1
#
_cell.length_a   1.000
_cell.length_b   1.000
_cell.length_c   1.000
_cell.angle_alpha   90.00
_cell.angle_beta   90.00
_cell.angle_gamma   90.00
#
_symmetry.space_group_name_H-M   'P 1'
#
loop_
_entity.id
_entity.type
_entity.pdbx_description
1 polymer ?
#
loop_
_entity_poly.entity_id
_entity_poly.type
_entity_poly.pdbx_seq_one_letter_code
_entity_poly.pdbx_strand_id
1 'polypeptide(L)'
;MSQQYTAEILSRALFYTDPMNTCCQENDCFDEYDAIAVDIVDRLEHGVSMKAALTGAIQDWFYDGEEGVVSEDKLQPVIEWLNKEAPSGK
;
A
#
# COMPACT_ATOMS: atom_id res chain seq x y z
N MET A 1 17.27 -6.63 -8.61
CA MET A 1 16.10 -7.54 -8.66
C MET A 1 14.88 -6.67 -8.44
N SER A 2 14.14 -6.37 -9.51
CA SER A 2 12.90 -5.61 -9.41
C SER A 2 11.86 -6.56 -8.83
N GLN A 3 11.56 -6.45 -7.54
CA GLN A 3 10.37 -7.12 -6.99
C GLN A 3 9.17 -6.52 -7.73
N GLN A 4 8.55 -7.30 -8.61
CA GLN A 4 7.32 -6.88 -9.29
C GLN A 4 6.18 -7.04 -8.29
N TYR A 5 5.85 -5.95 -7.60
CA TYR A 5 4.61 -5.89 -6.84
C TYR A 5 3.46 -5.63 -7.81
N THR A 6 2.41 -6.43 -7.70
CA THR A 6 1.17 -6.21 -8.45
C THR A 6 0.17 -5.44 -7.59
N ALA A 7 -0.76 -4.74 -8.24
CA ALA A 7 -1.83 -4.03 -7.53
C ALA A 7 -2.65 -4.99 -6.65
N GLU A 8 -2.85 -6.24 -7.08
CA GLU A 8 -3.53 -7.25 -6.25
C GLU A 8 -2.80 -7.55 -4.94
N ILE A 9 -1.47 -7.72 -4.98
CA ILE A 9 -0.68 -8.02 -3.78
C ILE A 9 -0.67 -6.80 -2.84
N LEU A 10 -0.55 -5.60 -3.41
CA LEU A 10 -0.56 -4.35 -2.65
C LEU A 10 -1.93 -4.08 -2.01
N SER A 11 -3.02 -4.27 -2.76
CA SER A 11 -4.38 -4.13 -2.25
C SER A 11 -4.64 -5.09 -1.09
N ARG A 12 -4.24 -6.37 -1.23
CA ARG A 12 -4.31 -7.33 -0.13
C ARG A 12 -3.49 -6.92 1.08
N ALA A 13 -2.27 -6.42 0.87
CA ALA A 13 -1.41 -5.97 1.96
C ALA A 13 -2.07 -4.82 2.74
N LEU A 14 -2.61 -3.83 2.03
CA LEU A 14 -3.33 -2.71 2.62
C LEU A 14 -4.59 -3.17 3.35
N PHE A 15 -5.37 -4.06 2.75
CA PHE A 15 -6.59 -4.61 3.35
C PHE A 15 -6.31 -5.37 4.65
N TYR A 16 -5.32 -6.26 4.66
CA TYR A 16 -5.02 -7.10 5.84
C TYR A 16 -4.36 -6.33 6.98
N THR A 17 -3.62 -5.28 6.66
CA THR A 17 -2.92 -4.49 7.68
C THR A 17 -3.70 -3.26 8.12
N ASP A 18 -4.71 -2.87 7.35
CA ASP A 18 -5.60 -1.72 7.56
C ASP A 18 -4.85 -0.54 8.20
N PRO A 19 -3.83 0.01 7.52
CA PRO A 19 -2.95 1.03 8.09
C PRO A 19 -3.70 2.32 8.46
N MET A 20 -4.89 2.50 7.88
CA MET A 20 -5.75 3.66 8.08
C MET A 20 -6.91 3.41 9.03
N ASN A 21 -7.05 2.19 9.55
CA ASN A 21 -8.12 1.78 10.45
C ASN A 21 -9.50 2.17 9.90
N THR A 22 -9.72 1.90 8.62
CA THR A 22 -10.96 2.25 7.92
C THR A 22 -12.11 1.30 8.27
N CYS A 23 -11.86 0.28 9.11
CA CYS A 23 -12.82 -0.78 9.43
C CYS A 23 -13.28 -1.56 8.17
N CYS A 24 -12.49 -1.56 7.09
CA CYS A 24 -12.84 -2.23 5.82
C CYS A 24 -13.14 -3.73 6.01
N GLN A 25 -12.52 -4.37 7.00
CA GLN A 25 -12.73 -5.79 7.30
C GLN A 25 -14.16 -6.12 7.74
N GLU A 26 -14.92 -5.15 8.27
CA GLU A 26 -16.30 -5.37 8.74
C GLU A 26 -17.33 -5.37 7.60
N ASN A 27 -17.01 -4.78 6.44
CA ASN A 27 -17.93 -4.63 5.32
C ASN A 27 -17.58 -5.49 4.08
N ASP A 28 -16.50 -6.29 4.13
CA ASP A 28 -16.00 -7.09 2.99
C ASP A 28 -15.77 -6.22 1.73
N CYS A 29 -15.43 -4.95 1.93
CA CYS A 29 -15.21 -3.95 0.87
C CYS A 29 -13.75 -4.04 0.40
N PHE A 30 -13.45 -5.08 -0.40
CA PHE A 30 -12.10 -5.36 -0.89
C PHE A 30 -11.60 -4.35 -1.94
N ASP A 31 -12.47 -3.55 -2.53
CA ASP A 31 -12.21 -2.67 -3.68
C ASP A 31 -11.69 -1.27 -3.31
N GLU A 32 -11.77 -0.85 -2.04
CA GLU A 32 -11.34 0.51 -1.63
C GLU A 32 -9.82 0.71 -1.77
N TYR A 33 -9.03 -0.35 -1.55
CA TYR A 33 -7.57 -0.27 -1.68
C TYR A 33 -7.08 -0.61 -3.10
N ASP A 34 -7.93 -1.07 -4.02
CA ASP A 34 -7.49 -1.42 -5.37
C ASP A 34 -6.99 -0.18 -6.14
N ALA A 35 -7.69 0.94 -6.03
CA ALA A 35 -7.28 2.16 -6.69
C ALA A 35 -5.99 2.76 -6.08
N ILE A 36 -5.85 2.67 -4.76
CA ILE A 36 -4.62 3.04 -4.04
C ILE A 36 -3.47 2.13 -4.47
N ALA A 37 -3.72 0.83 -4.60
CA ALA A 37 -2.72 -0.13 -5.03
C ALA A 37 -2.26 0.08 -6.48
N VAL A 38 -3.16 0.43 -7.38
CA VAL A 38 -2.81 0.82 -8.76
C VAL A 38 -1.92 2.06 -8.77
N ASP A 39 -2.24 3.08 -7.99
CA ASP A 39 -1.41 4.29 -7.85
C ASP A 39 -0.02 3.96 -7.28
N ILE A 40 0.08 3.07 -6.29
CA ILE A 40 1.37 2.62 -5.76
C ILE A 40 2.19 1.91 -6.83
N VAL A 41 1.59 1.01 -7.63
CA VAL A 41 2.29 0.33 -8.72
C VAL A 41 2.81 1.33 -9.74
N ASP A 42 1.99 2.29 -10.19
CA ASP A 42 2.42 3.31 -11.14
C ASP A 42 3.64 4.09 -10.61
N ARG A 43 3.60 4.51 -9.34
CA ARG A 43 4.74 5.20 -8.70
C ARG A 43 6.00 4.33 -8.65
N LEU A 44 5.85 3.04 -8.33
CA LEU A 44 6.95 2.08 -8.32
C LEU A 44 7.56 1.91 -9.72
N GLU A 45 6.73 1.84 -10.77
CA GLU A 45 7.19 1.76 -12.17
C GLU A 45 7.95 3.02 -12.61
N HIS A 46 7.59 4.18 -12.05
CA HIS A 46 8.33 5.43 -12.22
C HIS A 46 9.60 5.54 -11.35
N GLY A 47 9.96 4.49 -10.61
CA GLY A 47 11.19 4.43 -9.81
C GLY A 47 11.09 5.04 -8.42
N VAL A 48 9.89 5.35 -7.95
CA VAL A 48 9.65 5.77 -6.56
C VAL A 48 9.88 4.57 -5.62
N SER A 49 10.47 4.82 -4.45
CA SER A 49 10.64 3.75 -3.45
C SER A 49 9.29 3.28 -2.88
N MET A 50 9.17 2.00 -2.50
CA MET A 50 7.95 1.44 -1.89
C MET A 50 7.38 2.30 -0.77
N LYS A 51 8.23 2.75 0.14
CA LYS A 51 7.82 3.58 1.27
C LYS A 51 7.25 4.92 0.80
N ALA A 52 7.93 5.62 -0.11
CA ALA A 52 7.45 6.88 -0.64
C ALA A 52 6.18 6.72 -1.50
N ALA A 53 6.04 5.62 -2.23
CA ALA A 53 4.85 5.30 -3.00
C ALA A 53 3.64 5.05 -2.08
N LEU A 54 3.81 4.24 -1.02
CA LEU A 54 2.79 4.01 0.01
C LEU A 54 2.38 5.31 0.71
N THR A 55 3.36 6.10 1.16
CA THR A 55 3.10 7.38 1.82
C THR A 55 2.33 8.32 0.89
N GLY A 56 2.82 8.52 -0.33
CA GLY A 56 2.20 9.44 -1.28
C GLY A 56 0.80 9.01 -1.71
N ALA A 57 0.56 7.73 -1.96
CA ALA A 57 -0.76 7.23 -2.33
C ALA A 57 -1.76 7.39 -1.17
N ILE A 58 -1.39 7.01 0.05
CA ILE A 58 -2.28 7.19 1.21
C ILE A 58 -2.56 8.68 1.47
N GLN A 59 -1.57 9.56 1.29
CA GLN A 59 -1.79 11.00 1.42
C GLN A 59 -2.78 11.54 0.40
N ASP A 60 -2.62 11.15 -0.87
CA ASP A 60 -3.50 11.60 -1.96
C ASP A 60 -4.96 11.17 -1.71
N TRP A 61 -5.15 9.92 -1.29
CA TRP A 61 -6.47 9.32 -1.14
C TRP A 61 -7.19 9.62 0.19
N PHE A 62 -6.46 9.74 1.31
CA PHE A 62 -7.07 9.95 2.64
C PHE A 62 -6.90 11.36 3.20
N TYR A 63 -5.97 12.14 2.67
CA TYR A 63 -5.57 13.43 3.23
C TYR A 63 -5.52 14.54 2.18
N ASP A 64 -6.18 14.36 1.03
CA ASP A 64 -6.19 15.32 -0.09
C ASP A 64 -4.77 15.80 -0.49
N GLY A 65 -3.77 14.90 -0.36
CA GLY A 65 -2.37 15.19 -0.67
C GLY A 65 -1.58 15.94 0.41
N GLU A 66 -2.09 16.07 1.63
CA GLU A 66 -1.41 16.80 2.71
C GLU A 66 -0.09 16.10 3.12
N GLU A 67 1.03 16.82 2.97
CA GLU A 67 2.37 16.33 3.26
C GLU A 67 2.62 16.19 4.79
N GLY A 68 3.21 15.07 5.22
CA GLY A 68 3.63 14.86 6.61
C GLY A 68 2.58 14.29 7.56
N VAL A 69 1.38 13.95 7.08
CA VAL A 69 0.29 13.43 7.92
C VAL A 69 0.36 11.92 8.16
N VAL A 70 0.90 11.17 7.18
CA VAL A 70 1.03 9.72 7.26
C VAL A 70 2.31 9.34 8.01
N SER A 71 2.16 8.76 9.20
CA SER A 71 3.28 8.25 9.99
C SER A 71 3.82 6.93 9.44
N GLU A 72 5.14 6.77 9.44
CA GLU A 72 5.80 5.55 8.95
C GLU A 72 5.38 4.29 9.72
N ASP A 73 5.11 4.42 11.01
CA ASP A 73 4.66 3.33 11.88
C ASP A 73 3.37 2.68 11.38
N LYS A 74 2.50 3.44 10.68
CA LYS A 74 1.29 2.90 10.06
C LYS A 74 1.59 2.07 8.81
N LEU A 75 2.64 2.40 8.07
CA LEU A 75 3.00 1.75 6.81
C LEU A 75 3.94 0.57 7.00
N GLN A 76 4.67 0.53 8.12
CA GLN A 76 5.55 -0.56 8.47
C GLN A 76 4.90 -1.95 8.39
N PRO A 77 3.69 -2.20 8.96
CA PRO A 77 3.05 -3.51 8.85
C PRO A 77 2.75 -3.90 7.40
N VAL A 78 2.40 -2.95 6.52
CA VAL A 78 2.20 -3.19 5.08
C VAL A 78 3.50 -3.72 4.45
N ILE A 79 4.62 -3.06 4.73
CA ILE A 79 5.94 -3.43 4.20
C ILE A 79 6.37 -4.81 4.72
N GLU A 80 6.14 -5.09 6.00
CA GLU A 80 6.43 -6.40 6.60
C GLU A 80 5.59 -7.51 5.96
N TRP A 81 4.29 -7.26 5.72
CA TRP A 81 3.41 -8.20 5.03
C TRP A 81 3.89 -8.47 3.61
N LEU A 82 4.23 -7.42 2.86
CA LEU A 82 4.75 -7.53 1.49
C LEU A 82 6.05 -8.34 1.43
N ASN A 83 6.96 -8.14 2.38
CA ASN A 83 8.21 -8.91 2.45
C ASN A 83 7.98 -10.41 2.77
N LYS A 84 6.87 -10.72 3.45
CA LYS A 84 6.50 -12.10 3.80
C LYS A 84 5.79 -12.82 2.65
N GLU A 85 4.92 -12.12 1.93
CA GLU A 85 4.06 -12.68 0.88
C GLU A 85 4.64 -12.54 -0.53
N ALA A 86 5.57 -11.62 -0.77
CA ALA A 86 6.34 -11.62 -2.01
C ALA A 86 7.17 -12.91 -2.03
N PRO A 87 6.88 -13.88 -2.92
CA PRO A 87 7.68 -15.08 -2.97
C PRO A 87 9.10 -14.65 -3.34
N SER A 88 10.03 -14.82 -2.41
CA SER A 88 11.45 -14.94 -2.75
C SER A 88 11.52 -16.00 -3.84
N GLY A 89 11.82 -15.56 -5.06
CA GLY A 89 11.88 -16.42 -6.23
C GLY A 89 12.60 -17.73 -5.90
N LYS A 90 11.90 -18.84 -6.09
CA LYS A 90 12.53 -20.14 -6.26
C LYS A 90 12.58 -20.45 -7.73
#